data_AF-A0A0E3LW63-F1
#
_entry.id   AF-A0A0E3LW63-F1
#
_cell.length_a   1.000
_cell.length_b   1.000
_cell.length_c   1.000
_cell.angle_alpha   90.00
_cell.angle_beta   90.00
_cell.angle_gamma   90.00
#
_symmetry.space_group_name_H-M   'P 1'
#
loop_
_entity.id
_entity.type
_entity.pdbx_description
1 polymer ?
#
loop_
_entity_poly.entity_id
_entity_poly.type
_entity_poly.pdbx_seq_one_letter_code
_entity_poly.pdbx_strand_id
1 'polypeptide(L)'
;MPKVIDSLNPEYLKNIKLVSVSTTLSTNTILEGTGFPVALILIGDHPLEKELPTSHVIIVRGGHDHNGEENTPLDLEAVENFALRVKDKVSAFAISSYFSTRNPEHELKVKDRVLELTGLPAVCGHELSQELGAYERAVTAFLNAQLIPITVYSP
;
A
#
# COMPACT_ATOMS: atom_id res chain seq x y z
N MET A 1 -5.39 24.33 -5.70
CA MET A 1 -6.44 23.29 -5.80
C MET A 1 -7.68 23.50 -4.93
N PRO A 2 -7.67 24.11 -3.71
CA PRO A 2 -8.90 24.19 -2.90
C PRO A 2 -10.05 24.96 -3.59
N LYS A 3 -9.69 26.04 -4.30
CA LYS A 3 -10.63 27.03 -4.85
C LYS A 3 -11.63 26.54 -5.91
N VAL A 4 -11.48 25.33 -6.46
CA VAL A 4 -12.34 24.84 -7.56
C VAL A 4 -13.51 24.01 -7.05
N ILE A 5 -13.30 23.26 -5.96
CA ILE A 5 -14.37 22.50 -5.29
C ILE A 5 -15.34 23.46 -4.60
N ASP A 6 -14.81 24.50 -3.96
CA ASP A 6 -15.61 25.52 -3.25
C ASP A 6 -16.52 26.34 -4.18
N SER A 7 -16.25 26.33 -5.49
CA SER A 7 -17.04 27.02 -6.51
C SER A 7 -18.13 26.17 -7.16
N LEU A 8 -18.24 24.88 -6.81
CA LEU A 8 -19.27 23.99 -7.33
C LEU A 8 -20.57 24.15 -6.54
N ASN A 9 -21.70 24.18 -7.25
CA ASN A 9 -23.01 24.34 -6.60
C ASN A 9 -23.29 23.12 -5.68
N PRO A 10 -23.56 23.33 -4.38
CA PRO A 10 -23.74 22.27 -3.38
C PRO A 10 -24.87 21.29 -3.67
N GLU A 11 -25.88 21.66 -4.47
CA GLU A 11 -26.94 20.72 -4.88
C GLU A 11 -26.41 19.59 -5.77
N TYR A 12 -25.41 19.86 -6.61
CA TYR A 12 -24.82 18.81 -7.45
C TYR A 12 -23.93 17.87 -6.63
N LEU A 13 -23.24 18.38 -5.60
CA LEU A 13 -22.40 17.56 -4.71
C LEU A 13 -23.20 16.44 -4.03
N LYS A 14 -24.48 16.69 -3.68
CA LYS A 14 -25.36 15.69 -3.06
C LYS A 14 -25.66 14.48 -3.95
N ASN A 15 -25.47 14.60 -5.27
CA ASN A 15 -25.75 13.56 -6.26
C ASN A 15 -24.49 12.90 -6.84
N ILE A 16 -23.28 13.32 -6.42
CA ILE A 16 -22.03 12.73 -6.88
C ILE A 16 -21.85 11.38 -6.18
N LYS A 17 -21.84 10.30 -6.95
CA LYS A 17 -21.58 8.94 -6.47
C LYS A 17 -20.11 8.51 -6.62
N LEU A 18 -19.32 9.26 -7.39
CA LEU A 18 -17.92 8.96 -7.69
C LEU A 18 -17.15 10.25 -7.98
N VAL A 19 -16.00 10.41 -7.34
CA VAL A 19 -15.01 11.44 -7.66
C VAL A 19 -13.77 10.73 -8.20
N SER A 20 -13.36 11.05 -9.42
CA SER A 20 -12.10 10.56 -9.99
C SER A 20 -11.09 11.71 -9.98
N VAL A 21 -10.04 11.55 -9.18
CA VAL A 21 -8.92 12.50 -9.12
C VAL A 21 -7.75 11.86 -9.84
N SER A 22 -7.44 12.37 -11.03
CA SER A 22 -6.24 11.97 -11.77
C SER A 22 -5.11 12.96 -11.46
N THR A 23 -4.06 12.50 -10.78
CA THR A 23 -2.87 13.32 -10.50
C THR A 23 -1.69 12.85 -11.32
N THR A 24 -0.90 13.77 -11.89
CA THR A 24 0.44 13.49 -12.45
C THR A 24 1.54 13.47 -11.38
N LEU A 25 1.16 13.65 -10.10
CA LEU A 25 2.08 13.63 -8.98
C LEU A 25 2.78 12.27 -8.88
N SER A 26 2.05 11.17 -9.00
CA SER A 26 2.62 9.80 -9.01
C SER A 26 3.74 9.66 -10.05
N THR A 27 3.53 10.14 -11.27
CA THR A 27 4.53 10.02 -12.34
C THR A 27 5.70 10.99 -12.19
N ASN A 28 5.47 12.22 -11.73
CA ASN A 28 6.55 13.20 -11.52
C ASN A 28 7.43 12.82 -10.33
N THR A 29 6.83 12.34 -9.24
CA THR A 29 7.54 11.90 -8.04
C THR A 29 8.48 10.73 -8.32
N ILE A 30 8.11 9.83 -9.24
CA ILE A 30 8.99 8.76 -9.73
C ILE A 30 10.18 9.35 -10.51
N LEU A 31 9.91 10.25 -11.45
CA LEU A 31 10.94 10.83 -12.33
C LEU A 31 11.91 11.76 -11.57
N GLU A 32 11.40 12.49 -10.57
CA GLU A 32 12.16 13.45 -9.78
C GLU A 32 12.79 12.83 -8.52
N GLY A 33 12.43 11.59 -8.17
CA GLY A 33 12.91 10.90 -6.98
C GLY A 33 12.45 11.56 -5.66
N THR A 34 11.35 12.31 -5.69
CA THR A 34 10.86 13.14 -4.56
C THR A 34 9.89 12.41 -3.63
N GLY A 35 9.67 11.11 -3.85
CA GLY A 35 8.72 10.32 -3.08
C GLY A 35 9.22 10.05 -1.67
N PHE A 36 8.30 9.93 -0.72
CA PHE A 36 8.68 9.51 0.62
C PHE A 36 9.24 8.07 0.60
N PRO A 37 10.21 7.74 1.46
CA PRO A 37 10.73 6.38 1.55
C PRO A 37 9.63 5.44 2.03
N VAL A 38 9.46 4.31 1.35
CA VAL A 38 8.41 3.32 1.66
C VAL A 38 9.06 1.94 1.84
N ALA A 39 8.57 1.21 2.82
CA ALA A 39 8.89 -0.20 3.01
C ALA A 39 7.87 -1.09 2.29
N LEU A 40 8.34 -2.14 1.63
CA LEU A 40 7.50 -3.10 0.91
C LEU A 40 7.47 -4.45 1.64
N ILE A 41 6.28 -4.94 1.94
CA ILE A 41 6.04 -6.25 2.56
C ILE A 41 5.31 -7.13 1.54
N LEU A 42 5.98 -8.20 1.10
CA LEU A 42 5.41 -9.19 0.20
C LEU A 42 5.03 -10.44 0.99
N ILE A 43 3.84 -10.98 0.77
CA ILE A 43 3.31 -12.14 1.48
C ILE A 43 3.13 -13.30 0.51
N GLY A 44 3.71 -14.45 0.86
CA GLY A 44 3.66 -15.66 0.05
C GLY A 44 4.56 -15.58 -1.19
N ASP A 45 4.33 -16.50 -2.13
CA ASP A 45 5.16 -16.59 -3.33
C ASP A 45 4.90 -15.41 -4.27
N HIS A 46 5.86 -14.50 -4.34
CA HIS A 46 5.95 -13.49 -5.39
C HIS A 46 7.06 -13.90 -6.35
N PRO A 47 6.75 -14.22 -7.61
CA PRO A 47 7.79 -14.39 -8.62
C PRO A 47 8.43 -13.02 -8.85
N LEU A 48 9.59 -12.81 -8.24
CA LEU A 48 10.40 -11.60 -8.43
C LEU A 48 11.15 -11.72 -9.75
N GLU A 49 10.44 -11.52 -10.85
CA GLU A 49 11.03 -11.52 -12.19
C GLU A 49 11.74 -10.19 -12.51
N LYS A 50 11.53 -9.16 -11.66
CA LYS A 50 11.98 -7.78 -11.88
C LYS A 50 12.48 -7.15 -10.58
N GLU A 51 13.30 -6.10 -10.72
CA GLU A 51 13.79 -5.30 -9.59
C GLU A 51 12.64 -4.59 -8.86
N LEU A 52 12.70 -4.58 -7.53
CA LEU A 52 11.72 -3.91 -6.69
C LEU A 52 12.09 -2.43 -6.50
N PRO A 53 11.09 -1.55 -6.29
CA PRO A 53 11.30 -0.10 -6.27
C PRO A 53 11.95 0.43 -4.96
N THR A 54 12.32 -0.46 -4.03
CA THR A 54 12.91 -0.10 -2.73
C THR A 54 13.86 -1.18 -2.24
N SER A 55 14.89 -0.77 -1.50
CA SER A 55 15.76 -1.66 -0.74
C SER A 55 15.19 -2.07 0.62
N HIS A 56 14.14 -1.38 1.10
CA HIS A 56 13.43 -1.72 2.33
C HIS A 56 12.32 -2.72 2.02
N VAL A 57 12.71 -3.97 1.76
CA VAL A 57 11.76 -5.03 1.41
C VAL A 57 11.94 -6.27 2.28
N ILE A 58 10.82 -6.94 2.57
CA ILE A 58 10.79 -8.30 3.09
C ILE A 58 9.77 -9.15 2.32
N ILE A 59 10.09 -10.43 2.15
CA ILE A 59 9.13 -11.46 1.74
C ILE A 59 8.89 -12.34 2.95
N VAL A 60 7.64 -12.48 3.36
CA VAL A 60 7.24 -13.30 4.50
C VAL A 60 6.37 -14.48 4.06
N ARG A 61 6.35 -15.53 4.88
CA ARG A 61 5.44 -16.65 4.67
C ARG A 61 4.00 -16.20 4.88
N GLY A 62 3.10 -16.81 4.14
CA GLY A 62 1.68 -16.51 4.15
C GLY A 62 1.09 -16.78 2.78
N GLY A 63 -0.16 -16.36 2.59
CA GLY A 63 -0.86 -16.45 1.32
C GLY A 63 -2.06 -17.38 1.34
N HIS A 64 -2.97 -17.08 0.43
CA HIS A 64 -4.16 -17.87 0.14
C HIS A 64 -3.94 -18.66 -1.15
N ASP A 65 -4.80 -19.63 -1.44
CA ASP A 65 -4.85 -20.29 -2.75
C ASP A 65 -5.78 -19.56 -3.73
N HIS A 66 -6.02 -20.16 -4.90
CA HIS A 66 -6.92 -19.60 -5.91
C HIS A 66 -8.40 -19.59 -5.48
N ASN A 67 -8.78 -20.36 -4.45
CA ASN A 67 -10.13 -20.37 -3.87
C ASN A 67 -10.28 -19.31 -2.78
N GLY A 68 -9.17 -18.70 -2.33
CA GLY A 68 -9.16 -17.75 -1.22
C GLY A 68 -9.02 -18.42 0.16
N GLU A 69 -8.79 -19.73 0.20
CA GLU A 69 -8.52 -20.46 1.43
C GLU A 69 -7.08 -20.24 1.88
N GLU A 70 -6.85 -20.20 3.18
CA GLU A 70 -5.50 -20.01 3.72
C GLU A 70 -4.63 -21.22 3.34
N ASN A 71 -3.60 -20.98 2.52
CA ASN A 71 -2.68 -22.02 2.07
C ASN A 71 -1.46 -22.13 2.99
N THR A 72 -0.99 -21.00 3.52
CA THR A 72 0.14 -20.95 4.44
C THR A 72 -0.12 -19.89 5.49
N PRO A 73 0.07 -20.18 6.79
CA PRO A 73 -0.16 -19.21 7.84
C PRO A 73 0.78 -18.01 7.71
N LEU A 74 0.26 -16.82 8.00
CA LEU A 74 1.01 -15.58 7.99
C LEU A 74 2.09 -15.58 9.07
N ASP A 75 3.34 -15.32 8.68
CA ASP A 75 4.45 -15.08 9.61
C ASP A 75 4.44 -13.62 10.08
N LEU A 76 3.54 -13.35 11.03
CA LEU A 76 3.36 -12.01 11.57
C LEU A 76 4.57 -11.54 12.37
N GLU A 77 5.28 -12.46 13.06
CA GLU A 77 6.49 -12.11 13.82
C GLU A 77 7.59 -11.54 12.92
N ALA A 78 7.81 -12.12 11.74
CA ALA A 78 8.75 -11.58 10.76
C ALA A 78 8.36 -10.17 10.29
N VAL A 79 7.06 -9.92 10.10
CA VAL A 79 6.50 -8.60 9.76
C VAL A 79 6.79 -7.58 10.85
N GLU A 80 6.52 -7.91 12.11
CA GLU A 80 6.73 -7.02 13.26
C GLU A 80 8.20 -6.62 13.41
N ASN A 81 9.09 -7.61 13.36
CA ASN A 81 10.54 -7.40 13.42
C ASN A 81 11.05 -6.54 12.26
N PHE A 82 10.50 -6.72 11.06
CA PHE A 82 10.82 -5.87 9.91
C PHE A 82 10.32 -4.44 10.10
N ALA A 83 9.05 -4.27 10.47
CA ALA A 83 8.43 -2.97 10.65
C ALA A 83 9.18 -2.12 11.67
N LEU A 84 9.51 -2.68 12.84
CA LEU A 84 10.28 -1.99 13.88
C LEU A 84 11.70 -1.62 13.42
N ARG A 85 12.33 -2.43 12.56
CA ARG A 85 13.67 -2.16 12.04
C ARG A 85 13.70 -1.00 11.04
N VAL A 86 12.62 -0.79 10.29
CA VAL A 86 12.56 0.20 9.20
C VAL A 86 11.75 1.44 9.54
N LYS A 87 10.98 1.45 10.65
CA LYS A 87 10.07 2.54 11.01
C LYS A 87 10.70 3.94 11.00
N ASP A 88 11.97 4.06 11.39
CA ASP A 88 12.67 5.36 11.46
C ASP A 88 13.33 5.75 10.11
N LYS A 89 13.18 4.91 9.08
CA LYS A 89 13.78 5.07 7.74
C LYS A 89 12.73 5.26 6.64
N VAL A 90 11.47 5.00 6.94
CA VAL A 90 10.36 5.04 5.99
C VAL A 90 9.22 5.89 6.54
N SER A 91 8.38 6.42 5.66
CA SER A 91 7.21 7.22 6.02
C SER A 91 5.89 6.47 5.88
N ALA A 92 5.89 5.35 5.17
CA ALA A 92 4.72 4.49 4.97
C ALA A 92 5.13 3.07 4.57
N PHE A 93 4.15 2.17 4.56
CA PHE A 93 4.31 0.79 4.11
C PHE A 93 3.43 0.49 2.91
N ALA A 94 3.89 -0.43 2.06
CA ALA A 94 3.10 -1.06 1.03
C ALA A 94 3.08 -2.57 1.27
N ILE A 95 1.91 -3.19 1.12
CA ILE A 95 1.68 -4.60 1.44
C ILE A 95 1.03 -5.27 0.24
N SER A 96 1.55 -6.41 -0.19
CA SER A 96 0.97 -7.19 -1.30
C SER A 96 1.04 -8.68 -1.03
N SER A 97 -0.09 -9.37 -1.22
CA SER A 97 -0.21 -10.82 -1.19
C SER A 97 -0.68 -11.35 -2.56
N TYR A 98 -0.19 -12.54 -2.95
CA TYR A 98 -0.34 -13.08 -4.30
C TYR A 98 -1.81 -13.28 -4.72
N PHE A 99 -2.68 -13.69 -3.78
CA PHE A 99 -4.14 -13.88 -3.99
C PHE A 99 -5.01 -12.91 -3.16
N SER A 100 -4.49 -11.74 -2.83
CA SER A 100 -5.20 -10.79 -1.96
C SER A 100 -6.52 -10.25 -2.51
N THR A 101 -6.69 -10.25 -3.83
CA THR A 101 -7.94 -9.87 -4.49
C THR A 101 -9.07 -10.89 -4.27
N ARG A 102 -8.72 -12.13 -3.87
CA ARG A 102 -9.68 -13.18 -3.46
C ARG A 102 -9.94 -13.11 -1.96
N ASN A 103 -8.87 -13.05 -1.18
CA ASN A 103 -8.94 -12.94 0.27
C ASN A 103 -7.85 -11.97 0.78
N PRO A 104 -8.24 -10.76 1.23
CA PRO A 104 -7.31 -9.73 1.70
C PRO A 104 -6.88 -9.91 3.16
N GLU A 105 -7.32 -10.96 3.85
CA GLU A 105 -7.14 -11.14 5.30
C GLU A 105 -5.70 -10.91 5.77
N HIS A 106 -4.72 -11.51 5.08
CA HIS A 106 -3.31 -11.34 5.45
C HIS A 106 -2.81 -9.92 5.23
N GLU A 107 -3.23 -9.22 4.17
CA GLU A 107 -2.83 -7.83 3.96
C GLU A 107 -3.42 -6.92 5.04
N LEU A 108 -4.67 -7.15 5.44
CA LEU A 108 -5.35 -6.38 6.48
C LEU A 108 -4.71 -6.63 7.86
N LYS A 109 -4.42 -7.88 8.21
CA LYS A 109 -3.70 -8.23 9.44
C LYS A 109 -2.35 -7.53 9.53
N VAL A 110 -1.59 -7.51 8.43
CA VAL A 110 -0.30 -6.80 8.38
C VAL A 110 -0.49 -5.28 8.50
N LYS A 111 -1.48 -4.69 7.80
CA LYS A 111 -1.78 -3.26 7.86
C LYS A 111 -2.08 -2.80 9.27
N ASP A 112 -2.99 -3.50 9.96
CA ASP A 112 -3.37 -3.18 11.33
C ASP A 112 -2.18 -3.28 12.27
N ARG A 113 -1.38 -4.35 12.13
CA ARG A 113 -0.23 -4.57 13.01
C ARG A 113 0.90 -3.56 12.80
N VAL A 114 1.18 -3.20 11.55
CA VAL A 114 2.15 -2.16 11.20
C VAL A 114 1.72 -0.82 11.76
N LEU A 115 0.44 -0.46 11.62
CA LEU A 115 -0.09 0.79 12.16
C LEU A 115 0.02 0.83 13.69
N GLU A 116 -0.35 -0.25 14.37
CA GLU A 116 -0.25 -0.36 15.84
C GLU A 116 1.20 -0.19 16.33
N LEU A 117 2.17 -0.82 15.66
CA LEU A 117 3.58 -0.83 16.10
C LEU A 117 4.36 0.42 15.74
N THR A 118 4.02 1.04 14.60
CA THR A 118 4.84 2.12 14.03
C THR A 118 4.14 3.47 13.99
N GLY A 119 2.80 3.48 14.05
CA GLY A 119 1.99 4.68 13.79
C GLY A 119 2.00 5.15 12.34
N LEU A 120 2.65 4.40 11.43
CA LEU A 120 2.77 4.78 10.02
C LEU A 120 1.65 4.17 9.18
N PRO A 121 1.17 4.89 8.15
CA PRO A 121 0.13 4.40 7.26
C PRO A 121 0.65 3.26 6.36
N ALA A 122 -0.26 2.40 5.92
CA ALA A 122 0.03 1.35 4.96
C ALA A 122 -1.01 1.27 3.83
N VAL A 123 -0.55 1.00 2.61
CA VAL A 123 -1.38 0.76 1.42
C VAL A 123 -1.37 -0.74 1.09
N CYS A 124 -2.55 -1.28 0.82
CA CYS A 124 -2.72 -2.69 0.49
C CYS A 124 -2.93 -2.89 -1.01
N GLY A 125 -2.29 -3.92 -1.57
CA GLY A 125 -2.38 -4.27 -2.97
C GLY A 125 -3.78 -4.71 -3.40
N HIS A 126 -4.58 -5.32 -2.52
CA HIS A 126 -5.95 -5.75 -2.84
C HIS A 126 -6.92 -4.59 -3.09
N GLU A 127 -6.61 -3.39 -2.60
CA GLU A 127 -7.41 -2.17 -2.83
C GLU A 127 -7.27 -1.68 -4.29
N LEU A 128 -6.36 -2.28 -5.06
CA LEU A 128 -6.01 -1.91 -6.44
C LEU A 128 -6.69 -2.83 -7.47
N SER A 129 -6.48 -2.54 -8.75
CA SER A 129 -7.16 -3.26 -9.84
C SER A 129 -6.89 -4.78 -9.80
N GLN A 130 -7.97 -5.56 -9.93
CA GLN A 130 -7.92 -7.03 -9.99
C GLN A 130 -7.29 -7.58 -11.27
N GLU A 131 -7.16 -6.75 -12.31
CA GLU A 131 -6.51 -7.11 -13.57
C GLU A 131 -4.98 -7.15 -13.47
N LEU A 132 -4.42 -6.56 -12.40
CA LEU A 132 -2.98 -6.53 -12.16
C LEU A 132 -2.48 -7.85 -11.58
N GLY A 133 -1.34 -8.32 -12.08
CA GLY A 133 -0.56 -9.39 -11.46
C GLY A 133 -0.05 -8.99 -10.07
N ALA A 134 0.39 -9.97 -9.28
CA ALA A 134 0.85 -9.74 -7.91
C ALA A 134 2.03 -8.74 -7.84
N TYR A 135 2.94 -8.81 -8.82
CA TYR A 135 4.05 -7.86 -8.93
C TYR A 135 3.55 -6.43 -9.20
N GLU A 136 2.66 -6.24 -10.19
CA GLU A 136 2.14 -4.93 -10.55
C GLU A 136 1.33 -4.31 -9.40
N ARG A 137 0.58 -5.13 -8.64
CA ARG A 137 -0.10 -4.66 -7.42
C ARG A 137 0.90 -4.21 -6.36
N ALA A 138 1.97 -4.97 -6.13
CA ALA A 138 3.01 -4.58 -5.17
C ALA A 138 3.66 -3.24 -5.54
N VAL A 139 4.03 -3.05 -6.80
CA VAL A 139 4.62 -1.79 -7.29
C VAL A 139 3.62 -0.65 -7.20
N THR A 140 2.37 -0.86 -7.58
CA THR A 140 1.34 0.19 -7.52
C THR A 140 1.02 0.57 -6.07
N ALA A 141 0.95 -0.39 -5.15
CA ALA A 141 0.77 -0.14 -3.72
C ALA A 141 1.94 0.68 -3.16
N PHE A 142 3.17 0.34 -3.56
CA PHE A 142 4.37 1.11 -3.22
C PHE A 142 4.25 2.57 -3.69
N LEU A 143 3.94 2.78 -4.97
CA LEU A 143 3.82 4.13 -5.54
C LEU A 143 2.72 4.95 -4.86
N ASN A 144 1.59 4.31 -4.52
CA ASN A 144 0.51 4.98 -3.80
C ASN A 144 0.90 5.32 -2.36
N ALA A 145 1.65 4.44 -1.68
CA ALA A 145 2.16 4.71 -0.33
C ALA A 145 3.14 5.89 -0.31
N GLN A 146 3.93 6.09 -1.38
CA GLN A 146 4.84 7.23 -1.49
C GLN A 146 4.14 8.59 -1.54
N LEU A 147 2.84 8.60 -1.87
CA LEU A 147 2.04 9.81 -2.04
C LEU A 147 1.25 10.17 -0.79
N ILE A 148 1.23 9.32 0.24
CA ILE A 148 0.51 9.60 1.48
C ILE A 148 1.22 10.75 2.18
N PRO A 149 0.55 11.91 2.36
CA PRO A 149 1.14 13.02 3.09
C PRO A 149 1.30 12.61 4.55
N ILE A 150 2.52 12.69 5.07
CA ILE A 150 2.80 12.57 6.49
C ILE A 150 2.18 13.76 7.23
N THR A 151 0.93 13.62 7.66
CA THR A 151 0.31 14.57 8.59
C THR A 151 0.89 14.29 9.97
N VAL A 152 2.01 14.94 10.27
CA VAL A 152 2.51 15.05 11.63
C VAL A 152 1.47 15.87 12.40
N TYR A 153 0.61 15.22 13.18
CA TYR A 153 -0.20 15.93 14.16
C TYR A 153 0.78 16.50 15.20
N SER A 154 1.12 17.78 15.05
CA SER A 154 1.71 18.54 16.15
C SER A 154 0.58 18.84 17.13
N PRO A 155 0.70 18.45 18.42
CA PRO A 155 -0.22 18.91 19.46
C PRO A 155 -0.15 20.43 19.66
#